data_AF-A0A4Y2I1X8-F1
#
_entry.id   AF-A0A4Y2I1X8-F1
#
_cell.length_a   1.000
_cell.length_b   1.000
_cell.length_c   1.000
_cell.angle_alpha   90.00
_cell.angle_beta   90.00
_cell.angle_gamma   90.00
#
_symmetry.space_group_name_H-M   'P 1'
#
loop_
_entity.id
_entity.type
_entity.pdbx_description
1 polymer ?
#
loop_
_entity_poly.entity_id
_entity_poly.type
_entity_poly.pdbx_seq_one_letter_code
_entity_poly.pdbx_strand_id
1 'polypeptide(L)'
;MACRLLNFGVAKLLPFNKVIRNKEVASYSGYFLTQERSFRGNYGRFLKTMKHRREIAGPERQRRRSEWDNWNYKSELFAFAKRLNEDISEDTLRWAFVHESFIEREEQRRKELDIPSQNVQLDLKSNASLITLGEEVTSNYLKRYLTHCFPKLPFEGIRAVHDYLMSVELLSHVSSNIGTSDLIFSAEYPPQDSTLSDSLKAIIGSIVTDSGVPRAENFVLDFVCPQLIGKDVFEIWDLENPLCVLNEILQRHGLGECEPRLIFESGRNTIEAIYHVGLYLNKEYLGRGPGETLPIAVEMASYDVLRRLFGLQDSSSPMYFGDKARSLDLSSVKMPLAVHEWTSESFAKNSKV
;
A
#
# COMPACT_ATOMS: atom_id res chain seq x y z
N MET A 1 -24.69 -55.81 41.23
CA MET A 1 -23.48 -56.20 41.98
C MET A 1 -22.70 -54.91 42.21
N ALA A 2 -22.77 -54.32 43.41
CA ALA A 2 -21.78 -54.53 44.50
C ALA A 2 -20.38 -54.00 44.08
N CYS A 3 -19.64 -53.16 44.80
CA CYS A 3 -19.78 -52.49 46.09
C CYS A 3 -18.52 -51.59 46.24
N ARG A 4 -18.60 -50.45 46.95
CA ARG A 4 -17.63 -49.97 47.98
C ARG A 4 -16.16 -49.67 47.55
N LEU A 5 -15.54 -48.51 47.83
CA LEU A 5 -15.26 -47.92 49.15
C LEU A 5 -14.73 -46.47 49.03
N LEU A 6 -15.12 -45.66 50.01
CA LEU A 6 -14.46 -44.43 50.45
C LEU A 6 -13.02 -44.70 50.93
N ASN A 7 -12.11 -43.74 50.75
CA ASN A 7 -11.05 -43.52 51.73
C ASN A 7 -10.64 -42.04 51.84
N PHE A 8 -10.55 -41.60 53.08
CA PHE A 8 -10.25 -40.27 53.57
C PHE A 8 -8.77 -39.90 53.43
N GLY A 9 -8.52 -38.64 53.05
CA GLY A 9 -7.61 -37.70 53.72
C GLY A 9 -6.10 -37.96 53.76
N VAL A 10 -5.32 -37.02 53.21
CA VAL A 10 -4.14 -36.45 53.90
C VAL A 10 -4.03 -34.97 53.53
N ALA A 11 -4.11 -34.11 54.55
CA ALA A 11 -3.87 -32.68 54.46
C ALA A 11 -2.38 -32.39 54.23
N LYS A 12 -2.05 -31.50 53.29
CA LYS A 12 -0.76 -30.80 53.24
C LYS A 12 -1.00 -29.32 53.49
N LEU A 13 -0.53 -28.88 54.67
CA LEU A 13 -0.40 -27.49 55.08
C LEU A 13 0.66 -26.80 54.23
N LEU A 14 0.33 -25.61 53.71
CA LEU A 14 1.30 -24.57 53.40
C LEU A 14 0.97 -23.33 54.24
N PRO A 15 1.94 -22.74 54.94
CA PRO A 15 1.72 -21.55 55.76
C PRO A 15 1.86 -20.30 54.89
N PHE A 16 1.08 -19.25 55.17
CA PHE A 16 1.58 -17.88 55.37
C PHE A 16 0.41 -16.93 55.69
N ASN A 17 0.41 -16.49 56.96
CA ASN A 17 -0.11 -15.25 57.53
C ASN A 17 -1.42 -14.65 57.00
N LYS A 18 -2.52 -14.98 57.68
CA LYS A 18 -3.54 -13.99 58.03
C LYS A 18 -3.60 -13.84 59.54
N VAL A 19 -3.21 -12.65 60.00
CA VAL A 19 -3.46 -12.18 61.36
C VAL A 19 -4.97 -12.07 61.52
N ILE A 20 -5.57 -13.02 62.23
CA ILE A 20 -6.94 -12.89 62.72
C ILE A 20 -6.83 -12.50 64.20
N ARG A 21 -7.15 -11.25 64.51
CA ARG A 21 -7.34 -10.81 65.89
C ARG A 21 -8.66 -11.38 66.40
N ASN A 22 -8.57 -12.21 67.42
CA ASN A 22 -9.71 -12.72 68.18
C ASN A 22 -10.61 -11.58 68.68
N LYS A 23 -11.92 -11.80 68.62
CA LYS A 23 -12.87 -11.29 69.61
C LYS A 23 -14.02 -12.30 69.75
N GLU A 24 -13.98 -13.08 70.82
CA GLU A 24 -15.22 -13.58 71.43
C GLU A 24 -15.70 -12.50 72.41
N VAL A 25 -16.89 -11.94 72.19
CA VAL A 25 -17.83 -11.56 73.26
C VAL A 25 -19.24 -11.57 72.66
N ALA A 26 -20.13 -12.36 73.26
CA ALA A 26 -21.55 -12.46 72.91
C ALA A 26 -22.35 -11.25 73.42
N SER A 27 -23.37 -10.79 72.67
CA SER A 27 -24.70 -10.42 73.22
C SER A 27 -25.67 -9.84 72.17
N TYR A 28 -26.89 -10.41 72.22
CA TYR A 28 -28.22 -9.85 71.97
C TYR A 28 -28.62 -9.11 70.67
N SER A 29 -29.70 -9.67 70.08
CA SER A 29 -30.88 -9.00 69.53
C SER A 29 -30.72 -8.07 68.32
N GLY A 30 -31.21 -8.58 67.18
CA GLY A 30 -31.53 -7.82 65.98
C GLY A 30 -30.70 -8.28 64.81
N TYR A 31 -31.20 -9.24 64.03
CA TYR A 31 -30.62 -9.58 62.73
C TYR A 31 -30.87 -8.42 61.75
N PHE A 32 -30.14 -7.32 61.89
CA PHE A 32 -29.81 -6.51 60.73
C PHE A 32 -28.79 -7.34 59.94
N LEU A 33 -29.29 -8.09 58.96
CA LEU A 33 -28.47 -8.65 57.89
C LEU A 33 -27.83 -7.46 57.16
N THR A 34 -26.67 -7.00 57.63
CA THR A 34 -25.79 -6.15 56.84
C THR A 34 -25.32 -7.02 55.68
N GLN A 35 -26.01 -6.90 54.55
CA GLN A 35 -25.64 -7.57 53.32
C GLN A 35 -24.31 -6.98 52.85
N GLU A 36 -23.19 -7.59 53.24
CA GLU A 36 -21.90 -7.29 52.66
C GLU A 36 -21.93 -7.71 51.19
N ARG A 37 -22.10 -6.73 50.29
CA ARG A 37 -22.07 -6.96 48.85
C ARG A 37 -20.65 -7.33 48.44
N SER A 38 -20.34 -8.62 48.45
CA SER A 38 -19.14 -9.13 47.81
C SER A 38 -19.27 -9.03 46.29
N PHE A 39 -18.14 -8.81 45.60
CA PHE A 39 -18.08 -8.80 44.15
C PHE A 39 -18.55 -10.16 43.63
N ARG A 40 -19.75 -10.21 43.02
CA ARG A 40 -20.29 -11.45 42.46
C ARG A 40 -19.37 -11.91 41.33
N GLY A 41 -19.04 -13.21 41.26
CA GLY A 41 -18.16 -13.76 40.21
C GLY A 41 -18.61 -13.43 38.78
N ASN A 42 -19.91 -13.21 38.56
CA ASN A 42 -20.48 -12.83 37.26
C ASN A 42 -20.36 -11.32 36.92
N TYR A 43 -19.99 -10.47 37.87
CA TYR A 43 -19.90 -9.02 37.65
C TYR A 43 -18.78 -8.67 36.66
N GLY A 44 -17.65 -9.38 36.69
CA GLY A 44 -16.59 -9.22 35.69
C GLY A 44 -17.05 -9.56 34.26
N ARG A 45 -17.87 -10.60 34.10
CA ARG A 45 -18.47 -10.96 32.79
C ARG A 45 -19.43 -9.86 32.33
N PHE A 46 -20.28 -9.38 33.22
CA PHE A 46 -21.21 -8.28 32.95
C PHE A 46 -20.47 -7.01 32.50
N LEU A 47 -19.41 -6.60 33.19
CA LEU A 47 -18.61 -5.43 32.80
C LEU A 47 -17.96 -5.59 31.43
N LYS A 48 -17.44 -6.77 31.09
CA LYS A 48 -16.91 -7.06 29.75
C LYS A 48 -18.00 -6.93 28.68
N THR A 49 -19.20 -7.46 28.93
CA THR A 49 -20.35 -7.30 28.02
C THR A 49 -20.75 -5.82 27.87
N MET A 50 -20.75 -5.04 28.96
CA MET A 50 -21.07 -3.60 28.90
C MET A 50 -20.00 -2.80 28.15
N LYS A 51 -18.71 -3.14 28.32
CA LYS A 51 -17.61 -2.55 27.53
C LYS A 51 -17.80 -2.84 26.04
N HIS A 52 -18.06 -4.09 25.67
CA HIS A 52 -18.28 -4.47 24.28
C HIS A 52 -19.50 -3.77 23.67
N ARG A 53 -20.61 -3.67 24.42
CA ARG A 53 -21.80 -2.90 23.97
C ARG A 53 -21.48 -1.43 23.77
N ARG A 54 -20.62 -0.84 24.61
CA ARG A 54 -20.16 0.54 24.46
C ARG A 54 -19.33 0.73 23.19
N GLU A 55 -18.44 -0.20 22.89
CA GLU A 55 -17.64 -0.20 21.66
C GLU A 55 -18.53 -0.27 20.40
N ILE A 56 -19.62 -1.05 20.45
CA ILE A 56 -20.62 -1.11 19.36
C ILE A 56 -21.44 0.18 19.25
N ALA A 57 -21.84 0.76 20.38
CA ALA A 57 -22.68 1.96 20.42
C ALA A 57 -21.98 3.20 19.86
N GLY A 58 -20.65 3.24 19.95
CA GLY A 58 -19.85 4.25 19.27
C GLY A 58 -18.36 4.00 19.49
N PRO A 59 -17.54 4.11 18.43
CA PRO A 59 -16.10 3.96 18.58
C PRO A 59 -15.54 5.12 19.40
N GLU A 60 -14.58 4.81 20.28
CA GLU A 60 -13.75 5.86 20.87
C GLU A 60 -12.95 6.56 19.76
N ARG A 61 -12.51 7.81 20.02
CA ARG A 61 -11.55 8.46 19.13
C ARG A 61 -10.35 7.53 18.91
N GLN A 62 -9.88 7.43 17.68
CA GLN A 62 -8.67 6.70 17.39
C GLN A 62 -7.51 7.38 18.13
N ARG A 63 -6.74 6.57 18.88
CA ARG A 63 -5.59 7.03 19.66
C ARG A 63 -4.33 6.55 19.00
N ARG A 64 -3.26 7.36 19.08
CA ARG A 64 -1.96 6.96 18.54
C ARG A 64 -1.51 5.65 19.18
N ARG A 65 -0.83 4.79 18.42
CA ARG A 65 -0.29 3.54 18.96
C ARG A 65 0.71 3.77 20.10
N SER A 66 1.40 4.91 20.07
CA SER A 66 2.32 5.37 21.11
C SER A 66 1.67 5.80 22.43
N GLU A 67 0.35 6.04 22.47
CA GLU A 67 -0.37 6.36 23.70
C GLU A 67 -0.60 5.14 24.61
N TRP A 68 -0.37 3.92 24.09
CA TRP A 68 -0.57 2.68 24.83
C TRP A 68 0.69 2.27 25.59
N ASP A 69 0.53 1.72 26.80
CA ASP A 69 1.62 1.36 27.71
C ASP A 69 2.68 0.42 27.09
N ASN A 70 2.26 -0.48 26.20
CA ASN A 70 3.14 -1.44 25.54
C ASN A 70 3.73 -0.84 24.25
N TRP A 71 4.50 0.23 24.36
CA TRP A 71 5.16 0.89 23.23
C TRP A 71 6.57 1.34 23.59
N ASN A 72 7.54 0.94 22.77
CA ASN A 72 8.91 1.42 22.87
C ASN A 72 9.44 1.77 21.48
N TYR A 73 9.53 3.06 21.20
CA TYR A 73 9.85 3.57 19.87
C TYR A 73 11.18 3.04 19.32
N LYS A 74 12.22 2.93 20.15
CA LYS A 74 13.54 2.44 19.71
C LYS A 74 13.50 0.98 19.27
N SER A 75 12.80 0.11 20.00
CA SER A 75 12.65 -1.29 19.60
C SER A 75 11.78 -1.45 18.37
N GLU A 76 10.74 -0.61 18.23
CA GLU A 76 9.86 -0.63 17.05
C GLU A 76 10.59 -0.18 15.79
N LEU A 77 11.43 0.87 15.87
CA LEU A 77 12.30 1.29 14.76
C LEU A 77 13.29 0.20 14.35
N PHE A 78 13.93 -0.46 15.32
CA PHE A 78 14.84 -1.57 15.05
C PHE A 78 14.11 -2.75 14.39
N ALA A 79 12.94 -3.13 14.92
CA ALA A 79 12.12 -4.19 14.36
C ALA A 79 11.63 -3.86 12.95
N PHE A 80 11.28 -2.59 12.70
CA PHE A 80 10.87 -2.09 11.38
C PHE A 80 11.98 -2.29 10.35
N ALA A 81 13.19 -1.81 10.62
CA ALA A 81 14.34 -1.94 9.71
C ALA A 81 14.68 -3.42 9.44
N LYS A 82 14.70 -4.26 10.48
CA LYS A 82 15.00 -5.70 10.33
C LYS A 82 13.91 -6.48 9.62
N ARG A 83 12.64 -6.10 9.76
CA ARG A 83 11.53 -6.70 8.99
C ARG A 83 11.65 -6.42 7.49
N LEU A 84 12.13 -5.24 7.12
CA LEU A 84 12.41 -4.87 5.73
C LEU A 84 13.74 -5.42 5.20
N ASN A 85 14.55 -6.02 6.08
CA ASN A 85 15.90 -6.48 5.77
C ASN A 85 16.81 -5.36 5.22
N GLU A 86 16.67 -4.17 5.79
CA GLU A 86 17.47 -2.98 5.47
C GLU A 86 18.37 -2.59 6.66
N ASP A 87 19.58 -2.16 6.37
CA ASP A 87 20.56 -1.70 7.37
C ASP A 87 20.55 -0.16 7.46
N ILE A 88 19.47 0.36 8.05
CA ILE A 88 19.25 1.80 8.27
C ILE A 88 19.66 2.15 9.71
N SER A 89 20.32 3.29 9.90
CA SER A 89 20.67 3.81 11.22
C SER A 89 19.41 4.23 12.00
N GLU A 90 19.44 4.11 13.33
CA GLU A 90 18.31 4.52 14.17
C GLU A 90 18.02 6.02 14.02
N ASP A 91 19.08 6.84 13.92
CA ASP A 91 18.96 8.30 13.87
C ASP A 91 18.38 8.79 12.54
N THR A 92 18.79 8.17 11.43
CA THR A 92 18.30 8.49 10.08
C THR A 92 16.86 8.03 9.90
N LEU A 93 16.52 6.85 10.41
CA LEU A 93 15.15 6.34 10.37
C LEU A 93 14.22 7.18 11.26
N ARG A 94 14.68 7.57 12.46
CA ARG A 94 13.96 8.51 13.32
C ARG A 94 13.72 9.83 12.60
N TRP A 95 14.74 10.35 11.92
CA TRP A 95 14.61 11.57 11.13
C TRP A 95 13.59 11.41 10.00
N ALA A 96 13.58 10.29 9.27
CA ALA A 96 12.62 10.03 8.20
C ALA A 96 11.15 10.08 8.65
N PHE A 97 10.85 9.69 9.89
CA PHE A 97 9.50 9.70 10.44
C PHE A 97 9.05 11.04 11.05
N VAL A 98 9.92 12.05 11.15
CA VAL A 98 9.60 13.36 11.72
C VAL A 98 9.20 14.34 10.63
N HIS A 99 7.91 14.68 10.58
CA HIS A 99 7.38 15.71 9.68
C HIS A 99 7.46 17.11 10.29
N GLU A 100 7.50 18.12 9.42
CA GLU A 100 7.50 19.53 9.81
C GLU A 100 6.26 19.90 10.66
N SER A 101 5.08 19.41 10.27
CA SER A 101 3.84 19.64 11.02
C SER A 101 3.91 19.21 12.48
N PHE A 102 4.66 18.14 12.78
CA PHE A 102 4.87 17.70 14.16
C PHE A 102 5.79 18.63 14.94
N ILE A 103 6.85 19.15 14.30
CA ILE A 103 7.77 20.11 14.92
C ILE A 103 7.00 21.38 15.31
N GLU A 104 6.19 21.91 14.39
CA GLU A 104 5.36 23.09 14.63
C GLU A 104 4.39 22.89 15.81
N ARG A 105 3.73 21.72 15.86
CA ARG A 105 2.80 21.39 16.95
C ARG A 105 3.51 21.31 18.31
N GLU A 106 4.69 20.70 18.37
CA GLU A 106 5.45 20.60 19.61
C GLU A 106 6.02 21.96 20.05
N GLU A 107 6.40 22.84 19.12
CA GLU A 107 6.77 24.22 19.43
C GLU A 107 5.60 25.03 20.00
N GLN A 108 4.41 24.91 19.41
CA GLN A 108 3.19 25.55 19.91
C GLN A 108 2.86 25.06 21.33
N ARG A 109 2.90 23.75 21.54
CA ARG A 109 2.66 23.15 22.86
C ARG A 109 3.67 23.61 23.92
N ARG A 110 4.94 23.79 23.56
CA ARG A 110 5.96 24.34 24.47
C ARG A 110 5.68 25.79 24.86
N LYS A 111 5.22 26.60 23.90
CA LYS A 111 4.80 27.99 24.15
C LYS A 111 3.59 28.05 25.07
N GLU A 112 2.60 27.17 24.89
CA GLU A 112 1.42 27.09 25.76
C GLU A 112 1.75 26.71 27.21
N LEU A 113 2.84 25.95 27.42
CA LEU A 113 3.29 25.51 28.73
C LEU A 113 4.35 26.43 29.36
N ASP A 114 4.62 27.59 28.76
CA ASP A 114 5.62 28.58 29.20
C ASP A 114 7.03 27.99 29.41
N ILE A 115 7.40 26.95 28.65
CA ILE A 115 8.73 26.33 28.74
C ILE A 115 9.72 27.20 27.93
N PRO A 116 10.80 27.72 28.54
CA PRO A 116 11.73 28.61 27.85
C PRO A 116 12.48 27.87 26.73
N SER A 117 12.30 28.32 25.48
CA SER A 117 12.94 27.75 24.28
C SER A 117 14.47 27.76 24.31
N GLN A 118 15.06 28.60 25.17
CA GLN A 118 16.51 28.81 25.27
C GLN A 118 17.24 27.71 26.06
N ASN A 119 16.55 26.97 26.94
CA ASN A 119 17.21 26.02 27.85
C ASN A 119 17.30 24.59 27.30
N VAL A 120 16.44 24.20 26.34
CA VAL A 120 16.43 22.87 25.71
C VAL A 120 16.06 23.01 24.24
N GLN A 121 17.06 23.04 23.36
CA GLN A 121 16.86 23.07 21.91
C GLN A 121 16.11 21.80 21.46
N LEU A 122 15.14 21.97 20.55
CA LEU A 122 14.53 20.85 19.85
C LEU A 122 15.54 20.34 18.82
N ASP A 123 16.26 19.27 19.13
CA ASP A 123 17.12 18.57 18.16
C ASP A 123 16.29 17.69 17.23
N LEU A 124 15.20 18.24 16.67
CA LEU A 124 14.37 17.59 15.66
C LEU A 124 14.62 18.25 14.30
N LYS A 125 14.92 17.42 13.31
CA LYS A 125 15.08 17.85 11.91
C LYS A 125 13.86 17.41 11.13
N SER A 126 13.39 18.25 10.21
CA SER A 126 12.32 17.90 9.27
C SER A 126 12.84 16.92 8.21
N ASN A 127 12.04 15.94 7.84
CA ASN A 127 12.33 14.94 6.81
C ASN A 127 12.29 15.46 5.36
N ALA A 128 12.01 16.75 5.14
CA ALA A 128 11.87 17.36 3.81
C ALA A 128 13.01 17.00 2.82
N SER A 129 14.27 17.04 3.26
CA SER A 129 15.41 16.71 2.38
C SER A 129 15.47 15.23 2.00
N LEU A 130 15.02 14.34 2.88
CA LEU A 130 14.95 12.91 2.59
C LEU A 130 13.79 12.61 1.63
N ILE A 131 12.68 13.33 1.76
CA ILE A 131 11.52 13.22 0.85
C ILE A 131 11.95 13.57 -0.57
N THR A 132 12.60 14.72 -0.77
CA THR A 132 13.06 15.17 -2.09
C THR A 132 14.04 14.17 -2.72
N LEU A 133 14.97 13.64 -1.90
CA LEU A 133 15.96 12.68 -2.36
C LEU A 133 15.31 11.34 -2.75
N GLY A 134 14.42 10.82 -1.91
CA GLY A 134 13.71 9.58 -2.19
C GLY A 134 12.80 9.67 -3.41
N GLU A 135 12.13 10.82 -3.60
CA GLU A 135 11.32 11.09 -4.78
C GLU A 135 12.14 11.09 -6.07
N GLU A 136 13.29 11.78 -6.07
CA GLU A 136 14.18 11.84 -7.23
C GLU A 136 14.69 10.44 -7.61
N VAL A 137 15.19 9.67 -6.64
CA VAL A 137 15.71 8.31 -6.88
C VAL A 137 14.61 7.38 -7.37
N THR A 138 13.43 7.42 -6.75
CA THR A 138 12.28 6.58 -7.14
C THR A 138 11.84 6.92 -8.56
N SER A 139 11.64 8.20 -8.88
CA SER A 139 11.20 8.63 -10.21
C SER A 139 12.21 8.21 -11.29
N ASN A 140 13.50 8.46 -11.04
CA ASN A 140 14.55 8.14 -11.99
C ASN A 140 14.70 6.63 -12.20
N TYR A 141 14.58 5.83 -11.14
CA TYR A 141 14.60 4.37 -11.25
C TYR A 141 13.40 3.83 -12.02
N LEU A 142 12.17 4.25 -11.66
CA LEU A 142 10.95 3.79 -12.32
C LEU A 142 10.96 4.09 -13.82
N LYS A 143 11.37 5.30 -14.24
CA LYS A 143 11.49 5.64 -15.66
C LYS A 143 12.42 4.68 -16.41
N ARG A 144 13.61 4.40 -15.86
CA ARG A 144 14.59 3.49 -16.46
C ARG A 144 14.07 2.04 -16.50
N TYR A 145 13.52 1.57 -15.38
CA TYR A 145 13.02 0.21 -15.22
C TYR A 145 11.81 -0.07 -16.12
N LEU A 146 10.83 0.84 -16.17
CA LEU A 146 9.63 0.71 -17.02
C LEU A 146 10.01 0.74 -18.50
N THR A 147 10.92 1.62 -18.91
CA THR A 147 11.38 1.68 -20.31
C THR A 147 12.10 0.39 -20.72
N HIS A 148 12.85 -0.23 -19.81
CA HIS A 148 13.48 -1.52 -20.05
C HIS A 148 12.46 -2.67 -20.12
N CYS A 149 11.47 -2.69 -19.23
CA CYS A 149 10.45 -3.74 -19.20
C CYS A 149 9.45 -3.64 -20.37
N PHE A 150 9.13 -2.42 -20.80
CA PHE A 150 8.16 -2.14 -21.85
C PHE A 150 8.81 -1.37 -23.01
N PRO A 151 9.74 -2.00 -23.76
CA PRO A 151 10.51 -1.30 -24.81
C PRO A 151 9.65 -0.83 -26.00
N LYS A 152 8.44 -1.39 -26.14
CA LYS A 152 7.50 -1.07 -27.23
C LYS A 152 6.45 -0.03 -26.80
N LEU A 153 6.29 0.21 -25.49
CA LEU A 153 5.30 1.16 -25.00
C LEU A 153 5.81 2.59 -25.30
N PRO A 154 4.94 3.48 -25.82
CA PRO A 154 5.32 4.86 -26.08
C PRO A 154 5.54 5.65 -24.79
N PHE A 155 6.17 6.82 -24.91
CA PHE A 155 6.50 7.69 -23.78
C PHE A 155 5.30 8.04 -22.90
N GLU A 156 4.15 8.34 -23.50
CA GLU A 156 2.92 8.72 -22.83
C GLU A 156 2.40 7.59 -21.93
N GLY A 157 2.45 6.34 -22.42
CA GLY A 157 2.09 5.18 -21.63
C GLY A 157 3.07 4.92 -20.48
N ILE A 158 4.39 5.03 -20.73
CA ILE A 158 5.40 4.89 -19.67
C ILE A 158 5.24 5.97 -18.61
N ARG A 159 4.96 7.21 -19.02
CA ARG A 159 4.69 8.32 -18.12
C ARG A 159 3.43 8.09 -17.29
N ALA A 160 2.32 7.64 -17.89
CA ALA A 160 1.08 7.34 -17.17
C ALA A 160 1.31 6.28 -16.08
N VAL A 161 2.03 5.19 -16.40
CA VAL A 161 2.37 4.15 -15.43
C VAL A 161 3.31 4.66 -14.34
N HIS A 162 4.31 5.48 -14.69
CA HIS A 162 5.18 6.14 -13.73
C HIS A 162 4.39 7.04 -12.77
N ASP A 163 3.52 7.90 -13.29
CA ASP A 163 2.76 8.87 -12.52
C ASP A 163 1.76 8.15 -11.58
N TYR A 164 1.19 7.01 -12.02
CA TYR A 164 0.39 6.13 -11.17
C TYR A 164 1.20 5.51 -10.03
N LEU A 165 2.39 4.97 -10.31
CA LEU A 165 3.27 4.43 -9.27
C LEU A 165 3.75 5.49 -8.28
N MET A 166 3.89 6.74 -8.74
CA MET A 166 4.26 7.89 -7.91
C MET A 166 3.05 8.60 -7.28
N SER A 167 1.83 8.09 -7.49
CA SER A 167 0.61 8.68 -6.93
C SER A 167 0.59 8.60 -5.41
N VAL A 168 -0.03 9.61 -4.78
CA VAL A 168 -0.18 9.68 -3.32
C VAL A 168 -0.99 8.48 -2.80
N GLU A 169 -2.02 8.06 -3.54
CA GLU A 169 -2.86 6.92 -3.17
C GLU A 169 -2.07 5.61 -3.12
N LEU A 170 -1.25 5.32 -4.14
CA LEU A 170 -0.47 4.09 -4.17
C LEU A 170 0.66 4.09 -3.14
N LEU A 171 1.41 5.20 -3.04
CA LEU A 171 2.51 5.30 -2.07
C LEU A 171 2.00 5.28 -0.63
N SER A 172 0.86 5.92 -0.33
CA SER A 172 0.24 5.83 1.00
C SER A 172 -0.26 4.43 1.31
N HIS A 173 -0.84 3.73 0.33
CA HIS A 173 -1.24 2.33 0.48
C HIS A 173 -0.05 1.43 0.84
N VAL A 174 1.06 1.54 0.09
CA VAL A 174 2.30 0.79 0.37
C VAL A 174 2.85 1.14 1.76
N SER A 175 2.91 2.43 2.10
CA SER A 175 3.38 2.94 3.39
C SER A 175 2.57 2.34 4.55
N SER A 176 1.24 2.38 4.45
CA SER A 176 0.33 1.87 5.47
C SER A 176 0.49 0.35 5.69
N ASN A 177 0.65 -0.42 4.61
CA ASN A 177 0.82 -1.88 4.66
C ASN A 177 2.18 -2.31 5.23
N ILE A 178 3.23 -1.50 5.01
CA ILE A 178 4.54 -1.70 5.64
C ILE A 178 4.48 -1.31 7.14
N GLY A 179 3.41 -0.66 7.61
CA GLY A 179 3.23 -0.33 9.03
C GLY A 179 3.98 0.93 9.46
N THR A 180 4.07 1.93 8.58
CA THR A 180 4.64 3.25 8.90
C THR A 180 3.69 4.10 9.74
N SER A 181 2.37 3.87 9.63
CA SER A 181 1.31 4.67 10.25
C SER A 181 1.47 4.89 11.76
N ASP A 182 2.00 3.89 12.47
CA ASP A 182 2.22 3.92 13.92
C ASP A 182 3.54 4.61 14.32
N LEU A 183 4.50 4.70 13.39
CA LEU A 183 5.84 5.25 13.62
C LEU A 183 5.94 6.74 13.26
N ILE A 184 5.06 7.23 12.39
CA ILE A 184 5.08 8.61 11.90
C ILE A 184 4.76 9.61 13.01
N PHE A 185 5.63 10.61 13.14
CA PHE A 185 5.37 11.80 13.92
C PHE A 185 4.78 12.88 13.03
N SER A 186 3.47 13.03 13.12
CA SER A 186 2.64 14.02 12.42
C SER A 186 1.79 14.82 13.42
N ALA A 187 1.31 16.00 13.06
CA ALA A 187 0.35 16.74 13.90
C ALA A 187 -1.01 16.04 13.99
N GLU A 188 -1.47 15.53 12.84
CA GLU A 188 -2.76 14.86 12.59
C GLU A 188 -2.74 13.36 12.92
N TYR A 189 -3.87 12.82 13.37
CA TYR A 189 -4.05 11.37 13.57
C TYR A 189 -5.50 10.94 13.26
N PRO A 190 -5.71 9.92 12.41
CA PRO A 190 -4.70 9.18 11.63
C PRO A 190 -3.92 10.08 10.64
N PRO A 191 -2.70 9.70 10.23
CA PRO A 191 -1.94 10.46 9.24
C PRO A 191 -2.68 10.46 7.89
N GLN A 192 -2.68 11.59 7.18
CA GLN A 192 -3.26 11.69 5.84
C GLN A 192 -2.40 10.92 4.82
N ASP A 193 -3.00 10.65 3.67
CA ASP A 193 -2.34 9.91 2.59
C ASP A 193 -1.10 10.65 2.06
N SER A 194 -1.12 11.99 2.03
CA SER A 194 0.08 12.80 1.71
C SER A 194 1.22 12.53 2.68
N THR A 195 0.96 12.61 3.98
CA THR A 195 1.93 12.35 5.05
C THR A 195 2.48 10.92 4.98
N LEU A 196 1.64 9.92 4.67
CA LEU A 196 2.04 8.52 4.50
C LEU A 196 2.93 8.33 3.26
N SER A 197 2.56 8.92 2.13
CA SER A 197 3.34 8.94 0.89
C SER A 197 4.71 9.58 1.11
N ASP A 198 4.74 10.75 1.73
CA ASP A 198 5.98 11.48 2.03
C ASP A 198 6.88 10.71 2.99
N SER A 199 6.29 10.02 3.98
CA SER A 199 7.05 9.13 4.87
C SER A 199 7.72 7.98 4.11
N LEU A 200 7.04 7.39 3.12
CA LEU A 200 7.62 6.33 2.29
C LEU A 200 8.79 6.86 1.45
N LYS A 201 8.64 8.04 0.83
CA LYS A 201 9.72 8.72 0.12
C LYS A 201 10.90 9.02 1.06
N ALA A 202 10.64 9.50 2.27
CA ALA A 202 11.68 9.77 3.26
C ALA A 202 12.43 8.49 3.68
N ILE A 203 11.74 7.36 3.81
CA ILE A 203 12.37 6.05 4.08
C ILE A 203 13.30 5.67 2.93
N ILE A 204 12.84 5.78 1.69
CA ILE A 204 13.69 5.53 0.51
C ILE A 204 14.91 6.45 0.53
N GLY A 205 14.74 7.74 0.84
CA GLY A 205 15.85 8.68 0.99
C GLY A 205 16.82 8.33 2.11
N SER A 206 16.33 7.77 3.22
CA SER A 206 17.17 7.28 4.32
C SER A 206 18.01 6.06 3.90
N ILE A 207 17.44 5.14 3.11
CA ILE A 207 18.16 3.99 2.54
C ILE A 207 19.26 4.48 1.60
N VAL A 208 19.00 5.50 0.78
CA VAL A 208 20.04 6.06 -0.09
C VAL A 208 21.17 6.68 0.73
N THR A 209 20.85 7.35 1.84
CA THR A 209 21.84 8.00 2.70
C THR A 209 22.74 7.00 3.40
N ASP A 210 22.18 5.88 3.90
CA ASP A 210 22.93 4.90 4.69
C ASP A 210 23.51 3.75 3.86
N SER A 211 22.73 3.19 2.94
CA SER A 211 23.06 1.99 2.15
C SER A 211 23.36 2.26 0.67
N GLY A 212 23.10 3.48 0.19
CA GLY A 212 23.38 3.90 -1.19
C GLY A 212 22.24 3.66 -2.18
N VAL A 213 22.38 4.26 -3.37
CA VAL A 213 21.36 4.25 -4.44
C VAL A 213 20.95 2.85 -4.90
N PRO A 214 21.87 1.89 -5.17
CA PRO A 214 21.47 0.58 -5.68
C PRO A 214 20.58 -0.19 -4.71
N ARG A 215 20.75 0.01 -3.40
CA ARG A 215 19.91 -0.65 -2.39
C ARG A 215 18.51 -0.04 -2.35
N ALA A 216 18.40 1.28 -2.45
CA ALA A 216 17.13 1.98 -2.54
C ALA A 216 16.36 1.60 -3.81
N GLU A 217 17.04 1.42 -4.94
CA GLU A 217 16.43 0.94 -6.19
C GLU A 217 15.83 -0.48 -6.01
N ASN A 218 16.52 -1.37 -5.29
CA ASN A 218 15.99 -2.70 -4.95
C ASN A 218 14.74 -2.61 -4.05
N PHE A 219 14.72 -1.66 -3.10
CA PHE A 219 13.54 -1.42 -2.27
C PHE A 219 12.34 -0.98 -3.12
N VAL A 220 12.54 -0.06 -4.06
CA VAL A 220 11.48 0.38 -4.99
C VAL A 220 10.99 -0.79 -5.86
N LEU A 221 11.91 -1.61 -6.36
CA LEU A 221 11.59 -2.80 -7.14
C LEU A 221 10.74 -3.82 -6.37
N ASP A 222 11.01 -3.99 -5.07
CA ASP A 222 10.36 -5.03 -4.26
C ASP A 222 9.04 -4.56 -3.61
N PHE A 223 8.82 -3.25 -3.44
CA PHE A 223 7.61 -2.73 -2.79
C PHE A 223 6.68 -1.90 -3.70
N VAL A 224 7.24 -1.12 -4.63
CA VAL A 224 6.46 -0.21 -5.50
C VAL A 224 6.12 -0.88 -6.82
N CYS A 225 7.10 -1.45 -7.53
CA CYS A 225 6.86 -2.11 -8.82
C CYS A 225 5.81 -3.26 -8.78
N PRO A 226 5.70 -4.07 -7.72
CA PRO A 226 4.71 -5.15 -7.67
C PRO A 226 3.26 -4.66 -7.63
N GLN A 227 3.01 -3.38 -7.32
CA GLN A 227 1.67 -2.80 -7.36
C GLN A 227 1.08 -2.74 -8.78
N LEU A 228 1.90 -2.94 -9.82
CA LEU A 228 1.44 -3.10 -11.20
C LEU A 228 0.98 -4.52 -11.54
N ILE A 229 1.29 -5.52 -10.72
CA ILE A 229 0.94 -6.91 -11.04
C ILE A 229 -0.58 -7.06 -11.04
N GLY A 230 -1.12 -7.53 -12.18
CA GLY A 230 -2.55 -7.72 -12.37
C GLY A 230 -3.33 -6.44 -12.70
N LYS A 231 -2.64 -5.31 -12.93
CA LYS A 231 -3.24 -4.09 -13.47
C LYS A 231 -3.04 -4.02 -14.97
N ASP A 232 -4.08 -3.62 -15.70
CA ASP A 232 -3.94 -3.30 -17.12
C ASP A 232 -3.36 -1.88 -17.27
N VAL A 233 -2.44 -1.72 -18.22
CA VAL A 233 -1.84 -0.43 -18.52
C VAL A 233 -2.89 0.54 -19.06
N PHE A 234 -3.87 0.07 -19.83
CA PHE A 234 -4.94 0.93 -20.37
C PHE A 234 -6.01 1.30 -19.33
N GLU A 235 -6.07 0.63 -18.18
CA GLU A 235 -6.87 1.12 -17.03
C GLU A 235 -6.19 2.31 -16.34
N ILE A 236 -4.85 2.37 -16.40
CA ILE A 236 -4.05 3.45 -15.82
C ILE A 236 -3.89 4.60 -16.82
N TRP A 237 -3.65 4.26 -18.08
CA TRP A 237 -3.47 5.17 -19.19
C TRP A 237 -4.76 5.25 -20.01
N ASP A 238 -5.64 6.16 -19.60
CA ASP A 238 -6.88 6.42 -20.31
C ASP A 238 -6.58 7.04 -21.68
N LEU A 239 -6.87 6.29 -22.75
CA LEU A 239 -6.67 6.69 -24.13
C LEU A 239 -8.00 7.17 -24.72
N GLU A 240 -8.09 8.47 -24.98
CA GLU A 240 -9.24 9.02 -25.69
C GLU A 240 -9.31 8.46 -27.12
N ASN A 241 -10.39 7.73 -27.43
CA ASN A 241 -10.66 7.17 -28.77
C ASN A 241 -9.54 6.25 -29.32
N PRO A 242 -9.38 5.03 -28.79
CA PRO A 242 -8.27 4.13 -29.17
C PRO A 242 -8.25 3.78 -30.66
N LEU A 243 -9.40 3.77 -31.35
CA LEU A 243 -9.46 3.54 -32.80
C LEU A 243 -8.76 4.64 -33.59
N CYS A 244 -8.90 5.91 -33.17
CA CYS A 244 -8.27 7.04 -33.83
C CYS A 244 -6.74 6.95 -33.69
N VAL A 245 -6.27 6.70 -32.46
CA VAL A 245 -4.84 6.50 -32.17
C VAL A 245 -4.28 5.33 -32.98
N LEU A 246 -5.00 4.21 -33.07
CA LEU A 246 -4.60 3.07 -33.88
C LEU A 246 -4.48 3.43 -35.37
N ASN A 247 -5.47 4.14 -35.92
CA ASN A 247 -5.45 4.55 -37.32
C ASN A 247 -4.32 5.55 -37.61
N GLU A 248 -4.03 6.49 -36.70
CA GLU A 248 -2.89 7.39 -36.85
C GLU A 248 -1.55 6.62 -36.90
N ILE A 249 -1.38 5.64 -36.01
CA ILE A 249 -0.19 4.78 -36.00
C ILE A 249 -0.07 4.04 -37.34
N LEU A 250 -1.16 3.43 -37.82
CA LEU A 250 -1.16 2.69 -39.08
C LEU A 250 -0.90 3.60 -40.30
N GLN A 251 -1.56 4.75 -40.39
CA GLN A 251 -1.38 5.72 -41.47
C GLN A 251 0.08 6.18 -41.57
N ARG A 252 0.75 6.42 -40.44
CA ARG A 252 2.18 6.75 -40.41
C ARG A 252 3.08 5.62 -40.91
N HIS A 253 2.64 4.37 -40.75
CA HIS A 253 3.33 3.21 -41.33
C HIS A 253 3.01 2.99 -42.82
N GLY A 254 2.23 3.87 -43.46
CA GLY A 254 1.76 3.69 -44.83
C GLY A 254 0.75 2.54 -44.97
N LEU A 255 0.23 2.06 -43.85
CA LEU A 255 -0.84 1.08 -43.77
C LEU A 255 -2.15 1.88 -43.67
N GLY A 256 -3.15 1.54 -44.48
CA GLY A 256 -4.43 2.27 -44.48
C GLY A 256 -5.18 2.19 -43.14
N GLU A 257 -6.44 2.59 -43.15
CA GLU A 257 -7.29 2.52 -41.97
C GLU A 257 -7.75 1.09 -41.66
N CYS A 258 -7.98 0.81 -40.37
CA CYS A 258 -8.60 -0.44 -39.94
C CYS A 258 -10.08 -0.50 -40.34
N GLU A 259 -10.51 -1.64 -40.87
CA GLU A 259 -11.92 -1.95 -41.10
C GLU A 259 -12.50 -2.79 -39.94
N PRO A 260 -13.43 -2.23 -39.13
CA PRO A 260 -14.18 -3.02 -38.17
C PRO A 260 -15.25 -3.87 -38.85
N ARG A 261 -15.32 -5.15 -38.48
CA ARG A 261 -16.32 -6.10 -38.96
C ARG A 261 -16.94 -6.86 -37.80
N LEU A 262 -18.26 -6.99 -37.81
CA LEU A 262 -18.97 -7.84 -36.85
C LEU A 262 -18.66 -9.30 -37.16
N ILE A 263 -18.05 -10.00 -36.21
CA ILE A 263 -17.73 -11.43 -36.31
C ILE A 263 -18.87 -12.26 -35.75
N PHE A 264 -19.43 -11.84 -34.62
CA PHE A 264 -20.46 -12.57 -33.89
C PHE A 264 -21.37 -11.61 -33.13
N GLU A 265 -22.67 -11.91 -33.08
CA GLU A 265 -23.65 -11.24 -32.23
C GLU A 265 -24.54 -12.26 -31.52
N SER A 266 -24.91 -11.96 -30.28
CA SER A 266 -25.86 -12.74 -29.49
C SER A 266 -26.77 -11.81 -28.68
N GLY A 267 -27.99 -12.25 -28.41
CA GLY A 267 -28.93 -11.47 -27.59
C GLY A 267 -29.32 -10.12 -28.20
N ARG A 268 -29.33 -10.01 -29.53
CA ARG A 268 -29.70 -8.76 -30.23
C ARG A 268 -31.08 -8.27 -29.76
N ASN A 269 -31.18 -6.99 -29.43
CA ASN A 269 -32.36 -6.33 -28.84
C ASN A 269 -32.71 -6.75 -27.40
N THR A 270 -31.78 -7.37 -26.67
CA THR A 270 -31.92 -7.62 -25.23
C THR A 270 -30.99 -6.72 -24.43
N ILE A 271 -31.21 -6.64 -23.11
CA ILE A 271 -30.35 -5.87 -22.19
C ILE A 271 -28.95 -6.51 -22.11
N GLU A 272 -28.85 -7.81 -22.30
CA GLU A 272 -27.61 -8.60 -22.24
C GLU A 272 -27.08 -8.90 -23.66
N ALA A 273 -27.23 -7.96 -24.59
CA ALA A 273 -26.69 -8.08 -25.93
C ALA A 273 -25.16 -8.14 -25.89
N ILE A 274 -24.56 -9.01 -26.72
CA ILE A 274 -23.12 -9.15 -26.84
C ILE A 274 -22.74 -9.08 -28.31
N TYR A 275 -21.85 -8.15 -28.63
CA TYR A 275 -21.28 -7.96 -29.95
C TYR A 275 -19.78 -8.25 -29.91
N HIS A 276 -19.30 -9.06 -30.85
CA HIS A 276 -17.87 -9.30 -31.06
C HIS A 276 -17.46 -8.70 -32.40
N VAL A 277 -16.58 -7.69 -32.32
CA VAL A 277 -16.05 -7.00 -33.50
C VAL A 277 -14.59 -7.39 -33.70
N GLY A 278 -14.21 -7.65 -34.95
CA GLY A 278 -12.82 -7.81 -35.37
C GLY A 278 -12.34 -6.63 -36.18
N LEU A 279 -11.08 -6.26 -36.01
CA LEU A 279 -10.40 -5.26 -36.83
C LEU A 279 -9.57 -5.96 -37.90
N TYR A 280 -9.72 -5.51 -39.14
CA TYR A 280 -9.02 -6.03 -40.29
C TYR A 280 -8.25 -4.91 -41.00
N LEU A 281 -7.09 -5.23 -41.54
CA LEU A 281 -6.29 -4.33 -42.37
C LEU A 281 -5.90 -5.09 -43.63
N ASN A 282 -6.24 -4.58 -44.82
CA ASN A 282 -5.97 -5.27 -46.09
C ASN A 282 -6.44 -6.74 -46.14
N LYS A 283 -7.60 -7.03 -45.52
CA LYS A 283 -8.18 -8.38 -45.35
C LYS A 283 -7.39 -9.31 -44.40
N GLU A 284 -6.37 -8.82 -43.72
CA GLU A 284 -5.68 -9.52 -42.64
C GLU A 284 -6.29 -9.17 -41.29
N TYR A 285 -6.41 -10.15 -40.41
CA TYR A 285 -7.00 -9.99 -39.09
C TYR A 285 -5.96 -9.43 -38.10
N LEU A 286 -6.30 -8.34 -37.41
CA LEU A 286 -5.42 -7.71 -36.42
C LEU A 286 -5.78 -8.10 -34.99
N GLY A 287 -7.05 -8.04 -34.63
CA GLY A 287 -7.54 -8.22 -33.25
C GLY A 287 -9.05 -8.21 -33.15
N ARG A 288 -9.59 -8.47 -31.95
CA ARG A 288 -11.02 -8.53 -31.68
C ARG A 288 -11.36 -8.08 -30.27
N GLY A 289 -12.58 -7.59 -30.08
CA GLY A 289 -13.11 -7.20 -28.78
C GLY A 289 -14.59 -7.51 -28.64
N PRO A 290 -15.03 -7.99 -27.46
CA PRO A 290 -16.44 -8.03 -27.10
C PRO A 290 -16.91 -6.65 -26.59
N GLY A 291 -18.21 -6.38 -26.72
CA GLY A 291 -18.86 -5.22 -26.10
C GLY A 291 -20.38 -5.37 -26.03
N GLU A 292 -20.98 -4.62 -25.11
CA GLU A 292 -22.45 -4.55 -24.94
C GLU A 292 -23.14 -3.80 -26.09
N THR A 293 -22.43 -2.86 -26.71
CA THR A 293 -22.86 -2.12 -27.89
C THR A 293 -21.79 -2.18 -28.97
N LEU A 294 -22.17 -1.94 -30.24
CA LEU A 294 -21.23 -1.95 -31.35
C LEU A 294 -20.06 -0.97 -31.17
N PRO A 295 -20.25 0.29 -30.74
CA PRO A 295 -19.14 1.22 -30.50
C PRO A 295 -18.16 0.70 -29.43
N ILE A 296 -18.68 0.18 -28.30
CA ILE A 296 -17.84 -0.36 -27.22
C ILE A 296 -17.08 -1.59 -27.72
N ALA A 297 -17.70 -2.47 -28.52
CA ALA A 297 -17.02 -3.62 -29.10
C ALA A 297 -15.88 -3.21 -30.05
N VAL A 298 -16.05 -2.14 -30.84
CA VAL A 298 -14.99 -1.56 -31.69
C VAL A 298 -13.86 -0.98 -30.83
N GLU A 299 -14.21 -0.29 -29.75
CA GLU A 299 -13.25 0.29 -28.80
C GLU A 299 -12.40 -0.80 -28.14
N MET A 300 -13.03 -1.85 -27.59
CA MET A 300 -12.36 -2.99 -26.99
C MET A 300 -11.50 -3.76 -28.01
N ALA A 301 -11.94 -3.86 -29.26
CA ALA A 301 -11.14 -4.45 -30.33
C ALA A 301 -9.90 -3.60 -30.65
N SER A 302 -10.02 -2.28 -30.56
CA SER A 302 -8.91 -1.35 -30.75
C SER A 302 -7.88 -1.48 -29.61
N TYR A 303 -8.34 -1.58 -28.36
CA TYR A 303 -7.48 -1.89 -27.22
C TYR A 303 -6.75 -3.23 -27.37
N ASP A 304 -7.42 -4.30 -27.81
CA ASP A 304 -6.77 -5.59 -28.07
C ASP A 304 -5.63 -5.43 -29.08
N VAL A 305 -5.85 -4.72 -30.20
CA VAL A 305 -4.80 -4.45 -31.20
C VAL A 305 -3.65 -3.63 -30.62
N LEU A 306 -3.94 -2.54 -29.91
CA LEU A 306 -2.92 -1.71 -29.26
C LEU A 306 -2.11 -2.51 -28.21
N ARG A 307 -2.74 -3.39 -27.43
CA ARG A 307 -2.04 -4.31 -26.52
C ARG A 307 -1.03 -5.19 -27.28
N ARG A 308 -1.38 -5.70 -28.46
CA ARG A 308 -0.43 -6.50 -29.28
C ARG A 308 0.71 -5.65 -29.79
N LEU A 309 0.40 -4.45 -30.30
CA LEU A 309 1.40 -3.53 -30.84
C LEU A 309 2.43 -3.11 -29.78
N PHE A 310 1.98 -2.81 -28.56
CA PHE A 310 2.84 -2.43 -27.45
C PHE A 310 3.40 -3.63 -26.66
N GLY A 311 3.03 -4.87 -27.01
CA GLY A 311 3.51 -6.08 -26.33
C GLY A 311 2.97 -6.24 -24.91
N LEU A 312 1.76 -5.74 -24.63
CA LEU A 312 1.06 -5.76 -23.34
C LEU A 312 -0.02 -6.85 -23.28
N GLN A 313 0.12 -7.92 -24.04
CA GLN A 313 -0.81 -9.03 -24.00
C GLN A 313 -0.68 -9.78 -22.66
N ASP A 314 -1.74 -10.46 -22.23
CA ASP A 314 -1.69 -11.33 -21.05
C ASP A 314 -0.64 -12.46 -21.22
N SER A 315 -0.35 -12.84 -22.47
CA SER A 315 0.69 -13.81 -22.84
C SER A 315 2.09 -13.20 -23.00
N SER A 316 2.26 -11.90 -22.75
CA SER A 316 3.56 -11.23 -22.83
C SER A 316 4.52 -11.73 -21.74
N SER A 317 5.82 -11.49 -21.96
CA SER A 317 6.83 -11.85 -20.97
C SER A 317 6.60 -11.08 -19.66
N PRO A 318 6.60 -11.77 -18.51
CA PRO A 318 6.42 -11.11 -17.22
C PRO A 318 7.58 -10.14 -16.95
N MET A 319 7.29 -9.13 -16.12
CA MET A 319 8.30 -8.21 -15.64
C MET A 319 9.39 -8.94 -14.86
N TYR A 320 10.61 -8.43 -14.92
CA TYR A 320 11.73 -8.98 -14.18
C TYR A 320 11.64 -8.55 -12.72
N PHE A 321 11.73 -9.51 -11.79
CA PHE A 321 11.81 -9.26 -10.34
C PHE A 321 12.96 -10.07 -9.73
N GLY A 322 13.32 -9.73 -8.49
CA GLY A 322 14.41 -10.39 -7.76
C GLY A 322 15.76 -10.25 -8.45
N ASP A 323 16.62 -11.26 -8.33
CA ASP A 323 18.02 -11.18 -8.78
C ASP A 323 18.17 -10.88 -10.27
N LYS A 324 17.21 -11.33 -11.10
CA LYS A 324 17.19 -11.02 -12.54
C LYS A 324 17.10 -9.51 -12.78
N ALA A 325 16.19 -8.83 -12.08
CA ALA A 325 16.03 -7.39 -12.20
C ALA A 325 17.20 -6.61 -11.60
N ARG A 326 17.77 -7.11 -10.49
CA ARG A 326 18.94 -6.50 -9.85
C ARG A 326 20.20 -6.58 -10.72
N SER A 327 20.29 -7.57 -11.61
CA SER A 327 21.39 -7.71 -12.57
C SER A 327 21.25 -6.89 -13.85
N LEU A 328 20.15 -6.15 -14.03
CA LEU A 328 19.91 -5.38 -15.25
C LEU A 328 20.80 -4.14 -15.31
N ASP A 329 21.43 -3.92 -16.47
CA ASP A 329 22.13 -2.68 -16.76
C ASP A 329 21.14 -1.62 -17.28
N LEU A 330 20.66 -0.79 -16.36
CA LEU A 330 19.71 0.28 -16.63
C LEU A 330 20.36 1.60 -17.09
N SER A 331 21.69 1.64 -17.23
CA SER A 331 22.43 2.87 -17.57
C SER A 331 22.31 3.30 -19.03
N SER A 332 22.06 2.34 -19.93
CA SER A 332 22.06 2.54 -21.39
C SER A 332 20.67 2.78 -22.01
N VAL A 333 19.63 2.84 -21.17
CA VAL A 333 18.24 2.88 -21.63
C VAL A 333 17.91 4.28 -22.18
N LYS A 334 17.64 4.34 -23.50
CA LYS A 334 17.12 5.55 -24.14
C LYS A 334 15.64 5.71 -23.86
N MET A 335 15.20 6.94 -23.64
CA MET A 335 13.78 7.24 -23.50
C MET A 335 13.00 6.80 -24.76
N PRO A 336 11.79 6.24 -24.58
CA PRO A 336 10.94 5.82 -25.68
C PRO A 336 10.49 7.04 -26.50
N LEU A 337 10.14 6.78 -27.76
CA LEU A 337 9.50 7.77 -28.62
C LEU A 337 8.09 8.08 -28.13
N ALA A 338 7.62 9.29 -28.42
CA ALA A 338 6.23 9.66 -28.19
C ALA A 338 5.28 8.89 -29.12
N VAL A 339 4.00 8.76 -28.75
CA VAL A 339 2.97 8.11 -29.58
C VAL A 339 2.94 8.72 -30.98
N HIS A 340 3.11 10.04 -31.07
CA HIS A 340 3.08 10.75 -32.34
C HIS A 340 4.33 10.50 -33.22
N GLU A 341 5.44 10.04 -32.63
CA GLU A 341 6.73 9.79 -33.29
C GLU A 341 7.02 8.28 -33.48
N TRP A 342 6.05 7.40 -33.22
CA TRP A 342 6.24 5.95 -33.31
C TRP A 342 6.44 5.52 -34.79
N THR A 343 7.60 4.90 -35.12
CA THR A 343 8.03 4.62 -36.52
C THR A 343 8.13 3.12 -36.87
N SER A 344 8.15 2.79 -38.17
CA SER A 344 7.97 1.44 -38.76
C SER A 344 8.98 0.36 -38.34
N GLU A 345 10.14 0.72 -37.79
CA GLU A 345 11.10 -0.25 -37.23
C GLU A 345 10.55 -0.98 -35.99
N SER A 346 9.62 -0.35 -35.25
CA SER A 346 8.90 -0.99 -34.15
C SER A 346 7.85 -1.98 -34.66
N PHE A 347 7.16 -1.64 -35.76
CA PHE A 347 6.09 -2.44 -36.35
C PHE A 347 6.60 -3.72 -37.03
N ALA A 348 7.70 -3.64 -37.80
CA ALA A 348 8.26 -4.77 -38.55
C ALA A 348 8.86 -5.90 -37.67
N LYS A 349 9.27 -5.58 -36.43
CA LYS A 349 9.65 -6.60 -35.44
C LYS A 349 8.43 -7.30 -34.82
N ASN A 350 7.24 -6.73 -34.94
CA ASN A 350 6.02 -7.18 -34.28
C ASN A 350 5.03 -7.90 -35.20
N SER A 351 5.17 -7.76 -36.52
CA SER A 351 4.29 -8.43 -37.51
C SER A 351 4.66 -9.88 -37.81
N LYS A 352 5.73 -10.42 -37.21
CA LYS A 352 5.99 -11.86 -37.19
C LYS A 352 5.30 -12.48 -35.98
N VAL A 353 3.97 -12.61 -36.05
CA VAL A 353 3.19 -13.56 -35.24
C VAL A 353 2.61 -14.60 -36.17
#